data_AF-A0A6I9SH73-F1
#
_entry.id   AF-A0A6I9SH73-F1
#
_cell.length_a   1.000
_cell.length_b   1.000
_cell.length_c   1.000
_cell.angle_alpha   90.00
_cell.angle_beta   90.00
_cell.angle_gamma   90.00
#
_symmetry.space_group_name_H-M   'P 1'
#
loop_
_entity.id
_entity.type
_entity.pdbx_description
1 polymer ?
#
loop_
_entity_poly.entity_id
_entity_poly.type
_entity_poly.pdbx_seq_one_letter_code
_entity_poly.pdbx_strand_id
1 'polypeptide(L)'
;MKLEMGKRTVTAAEEDETEDVVVPVAAKSRSCSYSLSFKVGGEAVGAAAAAAAAAAAAREGGEELFVPPLNFAMVDHGVFRSGFPDAANFSFLETLKLRSILCLCPEPYPEANTEFLRSHGIKLFQFGIDGCKEPFVNIPEDTIREALKVVLDVRNHPLLIHCKRGKHRTGCVVGCLRKLQRWCLSSIFDEYQRFAAAKARVSDQRFMELFDISSLKHLSPSFSCLKSS
;
A
#
# COMPACT_ATOMS: atom_id res chain seq x y z
N MET A 1 -9.86 -60.47 -4.72
CA MET A 1 -9.75 -59.93 -6.10
C MET A 1 -9.61 -58.42 -5.99
N LYS A 2 -8.43 -57.91 -6.36
CA LYS A 2 -8.10 -56.49 -6.41
C LYS A 2 -8.82 -55.83 -7.59
N LEU A 3 -9.41 -54.65 -7.38
CA LEU A 3 -9.75 -53.70 -8.44
C LEU A 3 -9.23 -52.33 -8.02
N GLU A 4 -8.09 -51.99 -8.61
CA GLU A 4 -7.48 -50.66 -8.66
C GLU A 4 -8.07 -49.84 -9.81
N MET A 5 -7.72 -48.54 -9.81
CA MET A 5 -7.86 -47.51 -10.85
C MET A 5 -9.10 -46.61 -10.75
N GLY A 6 -8.99 -45.28 -10.73
CA GLY A 6 -7.81 -44.42 -10.91
C GLY A 6 -8.06 -43.00 -10.42
N LYS A 7 -7.05 -42.41 -9.80
CA LYS A 7 -6.97 -40.99 -9.48
C LYS A 7 -6.62 -40.23 -10.77
N ARG A 8 -7.47 -39.29 -11.18
CA ARG A 8 -7.10 -38.26 -12.16
C ARG A 8 -6.70 -37.00 -11.42
N THR A 9 -5.41 -36.73 -11.46
CA THR A 9 -4.79 -35.42 -11.29
C THR A 9 -5.20 -34.51 -12.44
N VAL A 10 -5.62 -33.28 -12.16
CA VAL A 10 -5.68 -32.22 -13.17
C VAL A 10 -4.77 -31.09 -12.68
N THR A 11 -3.72 -30.89 -13.46
CA THR A 11 -2.69 -29.86 -13.32
C THR A 11 -3.24 -28.49 -13.72
N ALA A 12 -2.74 -27.47 -13.04
CA ALA A 12 -2.91 -26.06 -13.41
C ALA A 12 -2.28 -25.80 -14.80
N ALA A 13 -2.99 -25.02 -15.62
CA ALA A 13 -2.40 -24.29 -16.73
C ALA A 13 -2.81 -22.82 -16.59
N GLU A 14 -1.76 -22.03 -16.62
CA GLU A 14 -1.57 -20.60 -16.58
C GLU A 14 -1.99 -19.97 -17.91
N GLU A 15 -2.87 -18.96 -17.87
CA GLU A 15 -3.03 -17.99 -18.96
C GLU A 15 -3.24 -16.61 -18.34
N ASP A 16 -2.14 -15.83 -18.38
CA ASP A 16 -2.03 -14.41 -18.04
C ASP A 16 -2.27 -13.63 -19.34
N GLU A 17 -3.52 -13.22 -19.58
CA GLU A 17 -3.81 -12.33 -20.70
C GLU A 17 -3.68 -10.87 -20.24
N THR A 18 -2.63 -10.27 -20.78
CA THR A 18 -2.24 -8.87 -20.72
C THR A 18 -3.00 -8.10 -21.80
N GLU A 19 -3.92 -7.23 -21.41
CA GLU A 19 -4.36 -6.13 -22.27
C GLU A 19 -4.47 -4.84 -21.45
N ASP A 20 -3.38 -4.08 -21.44
CA ASP A 20 -3.33 -2.69 -21.01
C ASP A 20 -3.79 -1.79 -22.17
N VAL A 21 -5.05 -1.35 -22.13
CA VAL A 21 -5.51 -0.26 -22.97
C VAL A 21 -5.04 1.06 -22.36
N VAL A 22 -3.92 1.56 -22.88
CA VAL A 22 -3.41 2.91 -22.60
C VAL A 22 -4.33 3.94 -23.24
N VAL A 23 -5.06 4.69 -22.42
CA VAL A 23 -5.79 5.90 -22.86
C VAL A 23 -4.99 7.13 -22.41
N PRO A 24 -4.51 8.01 -23.32
CA PRO A 24 -3.74 9.18 -22.93
C PRO A 24 -4.68 10.29 -22.45
N VAL A 25 -4.57 10.68 -21.18
CA VAL A 25 -5.22 11.89 -20.66
C VAL A 25 -4.26 13.07 -20.79
N ALA A 26 -4.52 13.93 -21.77
CA ALA A 26 -3.79 15.16 -21.99
C ALA A 26 -4.09 16.21 -20.90
N ALA A 27 -3.12 16.51 -20.05
CA ALA A 27 -3.17 17.65 -19.14
C ALA A 27 -2.63 18.91 -19.85
N LYS A 28 -3.54 19.83 -20.19
CA LYS A 28 -3.25 21.11 -20.84
C LYS A 28 -2.79 22.12 -19.79
N SER A 29 -1.49 22.37 -19.68
CA SER A 29 -0.95 23.46 -18.86
C SER A 29 -1.13 24.79 -19.60
N ARG A 30 -1.83 25.74 -18.96
CA ARG A 30 -1.93 27.13 -19.42
C ARG A 30 -0.66 27.85 -19.00
N SER A 31 0.09 28.33 -19.98
CA SER A 31 1.20 29.28 -19.80
C SER A 31 0.65 30.63 -19.32
N CYS A 32 1.15 31.12 -18.19
CA CYS A 32 1.00 32.53 -17.80
C CYS A 32 2.37 33.19 -17.98
N SER A 33 2.52 33.92 -19.08
CA SER A 33 3.73 34.69 -19.39
C SER A 33 3.68 36.04 -18.68
N TYR A 34 4.59 36.27 -17.74
CA TYR A 34 4.97 37.62 -17.35
C TYR A 34 6.41 37.85 -17.79
N SER A 35 6.58 38.68 -18.83
CA SER A 35 7.86 39.18 -19.29
C SER A 35 8.26 40.38 -18.43
N LEU A 36 9.33 40.24 -17.64
CA LEU A 36 10.11 41.38 -17.17
C LEU A 36 11.42 41.43 -17.95
N SER A 37 11.59 42.50 -18.72
CA SER A 37 12.83 42.81 -19.43
C SER A 37 13.79 43.50 -18.45
N PHE A 38 14.95 42.91 -18.20
CA PHE A 38 16.07 43.58 -17.55
C PHE A 38 17.23 43.65 -18.53
N LYS A 39 17.58 44.88 -18.97
CA LYS A 39 18.78 45.14 -19.76
C LYS A 39 19.99 45.13 -18.84
N VAL A 40 20.96 44.24 -19.09
CA VAL A 40 22.30 44.30 -18.48
C VAL A 40 23.27 44.83 -19.53
N GLY A 41 23.81 46.02 -19.29
CA GLY A 41 25.05 46.50 -19.91
C GLY A 41 26.22 45.81 -19.22
N GLY A 42 27.14 45.27 -20.01
CA GLY A 42 28.25 44.47 -19.53
C GLY A 42 29.38 45.29 -18.89
N GLU A 43 30.22 44.59 -18.12
CA GLU A 43 31.64 44.47 -18.42
C GLU A 43 32.25 43.32 -17.62
N ALA A 44 33.36 42.81 -18.15
CA ALA A 44 33.94 41.51 -17.88
C ALA A 44 34.77 41.45 -16.59
N VAL A 45 34.61 40.37 -15.82
CA VAL A 45 35.67 39.86 -14.93
C VAL A 45 35.55 38.34 -14.76
N GLY A 46 36.65 37.64 -15.07
CA GLY A 46 37.03 36.40 -14.39
C GLY A 46 36.64 35.07 -15.04
N ALA A 47 37.48 34.59 -15.97
CA ALA A 47 37.49 33.21 -16.46
C ALA A 47 37.77 32.13 -15.38
N ALA A 48 37.95 32.51 -14.11
CA ALA A 48 38.14 31.59 -12.98
C ALA A 48 36.82 31.23 -12.25
N ALA A 49 35.73 31.97 -12.46
CA ALA A 49 34.43 31.68 -11.82
C ALA A 49 33.65 30.55 -12.52
N ALA A 50 33.92 30.31 -13.81
CA ALA A 50 33.22 29.31 -14.62
C ALA A 50 33.58 27.86 -14.23
N ALA A 51 34.82 27.61 -13.81
CA ALA A 51 35.27 26.27 -13.40
C ALA A 51 34.72 25.84 -12.03
N ALA A 52 34.54 26.78 -11.10
CA ALA A 52 33.93 26.51 -9.79
C ALA A 52 32.42 26.26 -9.90
N ALA A 53 31.73 26.93 -10.82
CA ALA A 53 30.31 26.71 -11.09
C ALA A 53 30.05 25.33 -11.75
N ALA A 54 30.96 24.87 -12.61
CA ALA A 54 30.88 23.53 -13.22
C ALA A 54 31.16 22.39 -12.21
N ALA A 55 32.04 22.60 -11.23
CA ALA A 55 32.29 21.64 -10.14
C ALA A 55 31.15 21.62 -9.10
N ALA A 56 30.45 22.74 -8.90
CA ALA A 56 29.25 22.80 -8.05
C ALA A 56 28.01 22.18 -8.70
N ALA A 57 27.91 22.22 -10.04
CA ALA A 57 26.86 21.56 -10.81
C ALA A 57 27.03 20.03 -10.91
N ALA A 58 28.21 19.49 -10.55
CA ALA A 58 28.51 18.06 -10.50
C ALA A 58 28.17 17.41 -9.15
N ARG A 59 27.50 18.12 -8.24
CA ARG A 59 26.64 17.44 -7.25
C ARG A 59 25.27 17.28 -7.89
N GLU A 60 25.22 16.42 -8.90
CA GLU A 60 23.97 15.77 -9.26
C GLU A 60 23.47 15.09 -7.99
N GLY A 61 22.56 15.76 -7.28
CA GLY A 61 21.61 15.06 -6.45
C GLY A 61 20.84 14.20 -7.43
N GLY A 62 21.30 12.96 -7.63
CA GLY A 62 20.52 11.96 -8.31
C GLY A 62 19.16 11.99 -7.63
N GLU A 63 18.12 12.38 -8.35
CA GLU A 63 16.77 12.30 -7.82
C GLU A 63 16.54 10.80 -7.57
N GLU A 64 16.74 10.35 -6.33
CA GLU A 64 16.37 9.01 -5.94
C GLU A 64 14.87 8.89 -6.20
N LEU A 65 14.54 8.23 -7.30
CA LEU A 65 13.16 8.02 -7.71
C LEU A 65 12.52 7.10 -6.69
N PHE A 66 11.80 7.70 -5.75
CA PHE A 66 11.02 6.97 -4.77
C PHE A 66 9.73 6.46 -5.43
N VAL A 67 9.70 5.15 -5.73
CA VAL A 67 8.53 4.51 -6.32
C VAL A 67 7.71 3.87 -5.20
N PRO A 68 6.53 4.42 -4.84
CA PRO A 68 5.69 3.79 -3.85
C PRO A 68 5.14 2.44 -4.37
N PRO A 69 4.89 1.46 -3.48
CA PRO A 69 4.28 0.21 -3.89
C PRO A 69 2.91 0.42 -4.56
N LEU A 70 2.49 -0.57 -5.35
CA LEU A 70 1.17 -0.58 -5.97
C LEU A 70 0.07 -0.26 -4.94
N ASN A 71 -0.90 0.59 -5.28
CA ASN A 71 -2.03 0.92 -4.40
C ASN A 71 -1.61 1.45 -3.00
N PHE A 72 -0.44 2.08 -2.89
CA PHE A 72 -0.01 2.70 -1.64
C PHE A 72 -0.89 3.90 -1.26
N ALA A 73 -1.31 3.96 0.01
CA ALA A 73 -2.00 5.12 0.58
C ALA A 73 -1.88 5.13 2.11
N MET A 74 -2.06 6.29 2.72
CA MET A 74 -2.26 6.42 4.17
C MET A 74 -3.72 6.07 4.51
N VAL A 75 -3.92 5.21 5.49
CA VAL A 75 -5.25 4.87 6.03
C VAL A 75 -5.56 5.75 7.22
N ASP A 76 -4.63 5.83 8.16
CA ASP A 76 -4.73 6.66 9.34
C ASP A 76 -3.32 7.10 9.76
N HIS A 77 -3.21 7.97 10.75
CA HIS A 77 -1.93 8.42 11.26
C HIS A 77 -1.06 7.23 11.71
N GLY A 78 0.05 7.00 11.01
CA GLY A 78 0.94 5.88 11.28
C GLY A 78 0.46 4.52 10.75
N VAL A 79 -0.64 4.47 10.01
CA VAL A 79 -1.16 3.25 9.38
C VAL A 79 -1.26 3.45 7.86
N PHE A 80 -0.51 2.64 7.13
CA PHE A 80 -0.45 2.67 5.67
C PHE A 80 -1.06 1.40 5.09
N ARG A 81 -1.50 1.48 3.83
CA ARG A 81 -1.93 0.33 3.02
C ARG A 81 -1.15 0.26 1.72
N SER A 82 -0.97 -0.94 1.19
CA SER A 82 -0.47 -1.14 -0.18
C SER A 82 -0.81 -2.53 -0.75
N GLY A 83 -0.46 -2.72 -2.02
CA GLY A 83 -0.15 -4.03 -2.61
C GLY A 83 1.19 -4.56 -2.15
N PHE A 84 1.61 -5.68 -2.75
CA PHE A 84 2.83 -6.36 -2.34
C PHE A 84 4.05 -5.49 -2.68
N PRO A 85 4.89 -5.10 -1.70
CA PRO A 85 6.09 -4.33 -2.00
C PRO A 85 7.13 -5.20 -2.71
N ASP A 86 7.81 -4.64 -3.70
CA ASP A 86 8.96 -5.25 -4.36
C ASP A 86 10.25 -4.48 -4.04
N ALA A 87 11.38 -4.97 -4.56
CA ALA A 87 12.69 -4.36 -4.34
C ALA A 87 12.79 -2.92 -4.88
N ALA A 88 12.01 -2.57 -5.91
CA ALA A 88 11.99 -1.22 -6.45
C ALA A 88 11.31 -0.22 -5.49
N ASN A 89 10.52 -0.72 -4.54
CA ASN A 89 9.85 0.11 -3.53
C ASN A 89 10.64 0.29 -2.23
N PHE A 90 11.75 -0.43 -2.03
CA PHE A 90 12.46 -0.45 -0.75
C PHE A 90 12.97 0.94 -0.35
N SER A 91 13.53 1.69 -1.29
CA SER A 91 13.95 3.09 -1.06
C SER A 91 12.79 3.95 -0.53
N PHE A 92 11.58 3.79 -1.09
CA PHE A 92 10.40 4.51 -0.60
C PHE A 92 9.98 4.04 0.80
N LEU A 93 10.00 2.73 1.06
CA LEU A 93 9.63 2.18 2.38
C LEU A 93 10.59 2.62 3.49
N GLU A 94 11.87 2.83 3.18
CA GLU A 94 12.86 3.37 4.12
C GLU A 94 12.45 4.77 4.61
N THR A 95 11.89 5.60 3.72
CA THR A 95 11.43 6.96 4.09
C THR A 95 10.31 6.94 5.13
N LEU A 96 9.47 5.89 5.13
CA LEU A 96 8.35 5.75 6.05
C LEU A 96 8.78 5.34 7.47
N LYS A 97 10.02 4.83 7.63
CA LYS A 97 10.57 4.33 8.90
C LYS A 97 9.60 3.37 9.60
N LEU A 98 9.11 2.40 8.82
CA LEU A 98 8.17 1.40 9.31
C LEU A 98 8.75 0.64 10.48
N ARG A 99 7.91 0.37 11.49
CA ARG A 99 8.25 -0.49 12.62
C ARG A 99 7.73 -1.91 12.42
N SER A 100 6.62 -2.03 11.69
CA SER A 100 6.03 -3.33 11.41
C SER A 100 5.30 -3.38 10.07
N ILE A 101 5.15 -4.59 9.56
CA ILE A 101 4.36 -4.90 8.36
C ILE A 101 3.36 -6.00 8.69
N LEU A 102 2.13 -5.80 8.25
CA LEU A 102 1.05 -6.78 8.32
C LEU A 102 0.77 -7.34 6.92
N CYS A 103 1.17 -8.59 6.70
CA CYS A 103 0.99 -9.32 5.45
C CYS A 103 -0.22 -10.25 5.54
N LEU A 104 -1.18 -10.09 4.63
CA LEU A 104 -2.41 -10.90 4.57
C LEU A 104 -2.32 -12.09 3.59
N CYS A 105 -1.11 -12.36 3.08
CA CYS A 105 -0.85 -13.44 2.13
C CYS A 105 -0.50 -14.75 2.87
N PRO A 106 -1.07 -15.91 2.50
CA PRO A 106 -0.66 -17.21 3.05
C PRO A 106 0.70 -17.66 2.50
N GLU A 107 1.12 -17.13 1.35
CA GLU A 107 2.39 -17.47 0.72
C GLU A 107 3.59 -17.02 1.58
N PRO A 108 4.70 -17.78 1.61
CA PRO A 108 5.90 -17.39 2.33
C PRO A 108 6.44 -16.06 1.81
N TYR A 109 6.98 -15.24 2.72
CA TYR A 109 7.55 -13.95 2.35
C TYR A 109 8.85 -14.15 1.54
N PRO A 110 9.04 -13.46 0.40
CA PRO A 110 10.24 -13.58 -0.41
C PRO A 110 11.50 -13.25 0.38
N GLU A 111 12.61 -13.90 0.02
CA GLU A 111 13.89 -13.76 0.73
C GLU A 111 14.41 -12.32 0.71
N ALA A 112 14.41 -11.67 -0.45
CA ALA A 112 14.84 -10.28 -0.60
C ALA A 112 14.07 -9.32 0.33
N ASN A 113 12.74 -9.47 0.39
CA ASN A 113 11.93 -8.67 1.30
C ASN A 113 12.21 -9.03 2.77
N THR A 114 12.40 -10.31 3.09
CA THR A 114 12.70 -10.76 4.45
C THR A 114 14.02 -10.18 4.96
N GLU A 115 15.03 -10.11 4.10
CA GLU A 115 16.32 -9.49 4.40
C GLU A 115 16.19 -7.97 4.59
N PHE A 116 15.38 -7.30 3.76
CA PHE A 116 15.03 -5.89 3.96
C PHE A 116 14.37 -5.65 5.33
N LEU A 117 13.41 -6.49 5.73
CA LEU A 117 12.78 -6.35 7.05
C LEU A 117 13.78 -6.56 8.19
N ARG A 118 14.68 -7.54 8.05
CA ARG A 118 15.69 -7.85 9.07
C ARG A 118 16.69 -6.71 9.24
N SER A 119 17.20 -6.17 8.14
CA SER A 119 18.18 -5.08 8.15
C SER A 119 17.62 -3.79 8.76
N HIS A 120 16.32 -3.53 8.58
CA HIS A 120 15.63 -2.36 9.11
C HIS A 120 14.95 -2.59 10.46
N GLY A 121 15.04 -3.79 11.04
CA GLY A 121 14.40 -4.12 12.31
C GLY A 121 12.86 -4.10 12.26
N ILE A 122 12.28 -4.35 11.08
CA ILE A 122 10.84 -4.30 10.85
C ILE A 122 10.22 -5.64 11.25
N LYS A 123 9.23 -5.60 12.15
CA LYS A 123 8.50 -6.80 12.58
C LYS A 123 7.44 -7.22 11.56
N LEU A 124 7.51 -8.46 11.07
CA LEU A 124 6.49 -9.03 10.18
C LEU A 124 5.40 -9.73 11.01
N PHE A 125 4.14 -9.36 10.75
CA PHE A 125 2.95 -10.07 11.21
C PHE A 125 2.25 -10.69 9.99
N GLN A 126 2.21 -12.02 9.91
CA GLN A 126 1.62 -12.72 8.78
C GLN A 126 0.32 -13.40 9.18
N PHE A 127 -0.76 -13.02 8.51
CA PHE A 127 -2.11 -13.54 8.69
C PHE A 127 -2.62 -14.06 7.35
N GLY A 128 -2.32 -15.31 7.03
CA GLY A 128 -2.67 -15.92 5.74
C GLY A 128 -4.18 -15.99 5.53
N ILE A 129 -4.69 -15.26 4.53
CA ILE A 129 -6.08 -15.38 4.08
C ILE A 129 -6.06 -15.90 2.64
N ASP A 130 -6.71 -17.03 2.41
CA ASP A 130 -6.73 -17.67 1.10
C ASP A 130 -7.38 -16.78 0.04
N GLY A 131 -6.66 -16.61 -1.07
CA GLY A 131 -7.06 -15.79 -2.20
C GLY A 131 -8.01 -16.53 -3.15
N CYS A 132 -9.11 -17.11 -2.65
CA CYS A 132 -10.09 -17.74 -3.53
C CYS A 132 -10.76 -16.70 -4.46
N LYS A 133 -11.11 -17.12 -5.67
CA LYS A 133 -12.00 -16.37 -6.58
C LYS A 133 -13.46 -16.62 -6.16
N GLU A 134 -14.35 -15.66 -6.40
CA GLU A 134 -15.80 -15.87 -6.19
C GLU A 134 -16.27 -17.11 -6.97
N PRO A 135 -17.19 -17.92 -6.42
CA PRO A 135 -18.06 -17.67 -5.26
C PRO A 135 -17.56 -18.17 -3.90
N PHE A 136 -16.40 -18.82 -3.82
CA PHE A 136 -15.91 -19.50 -2.59
C PHE A 136 -14.99 -18.64 -1.72
N VAL A 137 -15.16 -17.31 -1.74
CA VAL A 137 -14.33 -16.41 -0.94
C VAL A 137 -14.78 -16.52 0.52
N ASN A 138 -13.98 -17.17 1.36
CA ASN A 138 -14.17 -17.15 2.80
C ASN A 138 -13.04 -16.34 3.42
N ILE A 139 -13.34 -15.14 3.88
CA ILE A 139 -12.42 -14.33 4.69
C ILE A 139 -12.69 -14.71 6.15
N PRO A 140 -11.78 -15.43 6.81
CA PRO A 140 -11.99 -15.85 8.19
C PRO A 140 -12.06 -14.63 9.10
N GLU A 141 -13.19 -14.49 9.81
CA GLU A 141 -13.46 -13.37 10.71
C GLU A 141 -12.38 -13.26 11.81
N ASP A 142 -11.99 -14.40 12.38
CA ASP A 142 -10.98 -14.46 13.44
C ASP A 142 -9.62 -13.92 12.97
N THR A 143 -9.21 -14.23 11.74
CA THR A 143 -7.95 -13.73 11.18
C THR A 143 -7.98 -12.22 10.99
N ILE A 144 -9.10 -11.66 10.51
CA ILE A 144 -9.28 -10.21 10.41
C ILE A 144 -9.26 -9.57 11.80
N ARG A 145 -9.85 -10.24 12.80
CA ARG A 145 -9.87 -9.77 14.19
C ARG A 145 -8.46 -9.71 14.80
N GLU A 146 -7.65 -10.76 14.62
CA GLU A 146 -6.25 -10.75 15.08
C GLU A 146 -5.41 -9.71 14.34
N ALA A 147 -5.63 -9.55 13.02
CA ALA A 147 -4.98 -8.50 12.24
C ALA A 147 -5.34 -7.10 12.79
N LEU A 148 -6.62 -6.84 13.09
CA LEU A 148 -7.07 -5.58 13.67
C LEU A 148 -6.45 -5.30 15.04
N LYS A 149 -6.26 -6.31 15.89
CA LYS A 149 -5.57 -6.14 17.18
C LYS A 149 -4.14 -5.62 16.99
N VAL A 150 -3.43 -6.13 15.99
CA VAL A 150 -2.07 -5.65 15.65
C VAL A 150 -2.11 -4.22 15.14
N VAL A 151 -3.09 -3.88 14.28
CA VAL A 151 -3.25 -2.52 13.73
C VAL A 151 -3.62 -1.50 14.80
N LEU A 152 -4.44 -1.88 15.78
CA LEU A 152 -4.87 -0.99 16.87
C LEU A 152 -3.77 -0.76 17.94
N ASP A 153 -2.77 -1.63 18.03
CA ASP A 153 -1.66 -1.46 18.95
C ASP A 153 -0.66 -0.43 18.41
N VAL A 154 -0.72 0.79 18.97
CA VAL A 154 0.13 1.94 18.61
C VAL A 154 1.62 1.65 18.72
N ARG A 155 2.04 0.65 19.50
CA ARG A 155 3.46 0.26 19.61
C ARG A 155 3.99 -0.37 18.33
N ASN A 156 3.10 -0.78 17.41
CA ASN A 156 3.47 -1.32 16.11
C ASN A 156 3.62 -0.23 15.04
N HIS A 157 3.25 1.03 15.34
CA HIS A 157 3.26 2.12 14.35
C HIS A 157 4.66 2.77 14.22
N PRO A 158 5.05 3.24 13.01
CA PRO A 158 4.29 3.20 11.75
C PRO A 158 4.18 1.78 11.16
N LEU A 159 2.97 1.39 10.73
CA LEU A 159 2.64 0.03 10.26
C LEU A 159 2.13 0.06 8.81
N LEU A 160 2.58 -0.88 7.97
CA LEU A 160 2.07 -1.08 6.62
C LEU A 160 1.22 -2.36 6.52
N ILE A 161 -0.03 -2.23 6.06
CA ILE A 161 -0.92 -3.35 5.78
C ILE A 161 -0.85 -3.66 4.27
N HIS A 162 -0.53 -4.90 3.91
CA HIS A 162 -0.56 -5.30 2.51
C HIS A 162 -1.05 -6.72 2.26
N CYS A 163 -1.43 -6.95 1.01
CA CYS A 163 -1.66 -8.28 0.46
C CYS A 163 -0.99 -8.33 -0.93
N LYS A 164 -1.45 -9.19 -1.86
CA LYS A 164 -0.92 -9.21 -3.23
C LYS A 164 -1.12 -7.88 -3.98
N ARG A 165 -2.34 -7.32 -3.97
CA ARG A 165 -2.69 -6.11 -4.74
C ARG A 165 -3.22 -4.94 -3.91
N GLY A 166 -3.35 -5.10 -2.60
CA GLY A 166 -3.91 -4.07 -1.70
C GLY A 166 -5.40 -3.81 -1.89
N LYS A 167 -6.14 -4.75 -2.50
CA LYS A 167 -7.56 -4.59 -2.88
C LYS A 167 -8.50 -5.29 -1.90
N HIS A 168 -8.67 -6.60 -2.04
CA HIS A 168 -9.68 -7.40 -1.32
C HIS A 168 -9.35 -7.57 0.17
N ARG A 169 -8.34 -8.37 0.50
CA ARG A 169 -7.93 -8.67 1.89
C ARG A 169 -7.58 -7.41 2.69
N THR A 170 -6.72 -6.56 2.13
CA THR A 170 -6.37 -5.26 2.73
C THR A 170 -7.60 -4.36 2.85
N GLY A 171 -8.49 -4.36 1.85
CA GLY A 171 -9.74 -3.61 1.89
C GLY A 171 -10.67 -4.06 3.00
N CYS A 172 -10.80 -5.36 3.27
CA CYS A 172 -11.61 -5.87 4.39
C CYS A 172 -11.05 -5.45 5.75
N VAL A 173 -9.73 -5.55 5.96
CA VAL A 173 -9.11 -5.07 7.21
C VAL A 173 -9.32 -3.57 7.39
N VAL A 174 -9.06 -2.78 6.35
CA VAL A 174 -9.24 -1.31 6.39
C VAL A 174 -10.72 -0.95 6.58
N GLY A 175 -11.65 -1.63 5.89
CA GLY A 175 -13.08 -1.40 6.05
C GLY A 175 -13.59 -1.72 7.46
N CYS A 176 -13.11 -2.81 8.06
CA CYS A 176 -13.41 -3.13 9.46
C CYS A 176 -12.78 -2.11 10.43
N LEU A 177 -11.59 -1.59 10.14
CA LEU A 177 -10.99 -0.48 10.90
C LEU A 177 -11.87 0.77 10.82
N ARG A 178 -12.35 1.16 9.62
CA ARG A 178 -13.29 2.30 9.47
C ARG A 178 -14.60 2.09 10.21
N LYS A 179 -15.09 0.85 10.25
CA LYS A 179 -16.28 0.50 11.03
C LYS A 179 -16.05 0.71 12.53
N LEU A 180 -14.87 0.38 13.05
CA LEU A 180 -14.48 0.71 14.43
C LEU A 180 -14.38 2.22 14.66
N GLN A 181 -13.93 2.97 13.66
CA GLN A 181 -13.92 4.44 13.65
C GLN A 181 -15.32 5.06 13.48
N ARG A 182 -16.39 4.25 13.47
CA ARG A 182 -17.80 4.68 13.36
C ARG A 182 -18.14 5.40 12.06
N TRP A 183 -17.44 5.08 10.96
CA TRP A 183 -17.83 5.54 9.64
C TRP A 183 -19.16 4.90 9.23
N CYS A 184 -19.96 5.60 8.41
CA CYS A 184 -21.14 4.99 7.80
C CYS A 184 -20.74 4.00 6.72
N LEU A 185 -21.53 2.93 6.54
CA LEU A 185 -21.22 1.86 5.57
C LEU A 185 -21.01 2.39 4.15
N SER A 186 -21.78 3.40 3.73
CA SER A 186 -21.64 4.03 2.42
C SER A 186 -20.23 4.59 2.19
N SER A 187 -19.65 5.30 3.16
CA SER A 187 -18.29 5.84 3.05
C SER A 187 -17.22 4.74 3.10
N ILE A 188 -17.47 3.67 3.88
CA ILE A 188 -16.59 2.51 3.93
C ILE A 188 -16.54 1.82 2.56
N PHE A 189 -17.71 1.63 1.94
CA PHE A 189 -17.81 1.00 0.63
C PHE A 189 -17.24 1.89 -0.47
N ASP A 190 -17.43 3.20 -0.43
CA ASP A 190 -16.80 4.14 -1.37
C ASP A 190 -15.27 4.06 -1.30
N GLU A 191 -14.70 4.08 -0.09
CA GLU A 191 -13.25 3.91 0.09
C GLU A 191 -12.78 2.55 -0.45
N TYR A 192 -13.46 1.46 -0.10
CA TYR A 192 -13.13 0.12 -0.60
C TYR A 192 -13.16 0.06 -2.13
N GLN A 193 -14.24 0.54 -2.75
CA GLN A 193 -14.43 0.53 -4.20
C GLN A 193 -13.38 1.38 -4.91
N ARG A 194 -12.97 2.52 -4.33
CA ARG A 194 -11.90 3.35 -4.87
C ARG A 194 -10.59 2.58 -5.01
N PHE A 195 -10.21 1.76 -4.04
CA PHE A 195 -8.97 0.97 -4.10
C PHE A 195 -9.12 -0.34 -4.91
N ALA A 196 -10.29 -0.97 -4.86
CA ALA A 196 -10.54 -2.20 -5.61
C ALA A 196 -10.75 -1.93 -7.12
N ALA A 197 -11.26 -0.74 -7.46
CA ALA A 197 -11.62 -0.30 -8.80
C ALA A 197 -12.52 -1.34 -9.50
N ALA A 198 -12.26 -1.64 -10.78
CA ALA A 198 -13.00 -2.63 -11.57
C ALA A 198 -13.01 -4.06 -10.98
N LYS A 199 -12.23 -4.33 -9.93
CA LYS A 199 -12.19 -5.65 -9.25
C LYS A 199 -12.87 -5.63 -7.88
N ALA A 200 -13.72 -4.65 -7.58
CA ALA A 200 -14.51 -4.62 -6.35
C ALA A 200 -15.44 -5.85 -6.25
N ARG A 201 -15.46 -6.49 -5.08
CA ARG A 201 -16.30 -7.65 -4.80
C ARG A 201 -17.46 -7.26 -3.90
N VAL A 202 -18.63 -7.82 -4.15
CA VAL A 202 -19.81 -7.62 -3.29
C VAL A 202 -19.67 -8.45 -2.01
N SER A 203 -19.05 -9.63 -2.10
CA SER A 203 -18.75 -10.50 -0.95
C SER A 203 -17.92 -9.77 0.13
N ASP A 204 -16.88 -9.04 -0.25
CA ASP A 204 -16.05 -8.25 0.67
C ASP A 204 -16.87 -7.15 1.38
N GLN A 205 -17.73 -6.44 0.66
CA GLN A 205 -18.60 -5.40 1.24
C GLN A 205 -19.62 -6.01 2.22
N ARG A 206 -20.22 -7.14 1.85
CA ARG A 206 -21.13 -7.87 2.72
C ARG A 206 -20.43 -8.38 3.98
N PHE A 207 -19.18 -8.82 3.87
CA PHE A 207 -18.37 -9.18 5.03
C PHE A 207 -18.17 -7.98 5.97
N MET A 208 -17.77 -6.81 5.44
CA MET A 208 -17.60 -5.59 6.26
C MET A 208 -18.91 -5.17 6.94
N GLU A 209 -20.05 -5.30 6.26
CA GLU A 209 -21.37 -5.02 6.80
C GLU A 209 -21.71 -5.92 8.01
N LEU A 210 -21.44 -7.22 7.89
CA LEU A 210 -21.79 -8.22 8.89
C LEU A 210 -20.76 -8.37 10.02
N PHE A 211 -19.52 -7.91 9.82
CA PHE A 211 -18.43 -8.06 10.79
C PHE A 211 -18.79 -7.50 12.18
N ASP A 212 -18.76 -8.34 13.22
CA ASP A 212 -19.06 -7.90 14.58
C ASP A 212 -17.86 -7.19 15.24
N ILE A 213 -18.06 -5.92 15.56
CA ILE A 213 -17.05 -5.07 16.22
C ILE A 213 -17.10 -5.17 17.75
N SER A 214 -18.09 -5.85 18.33
CA SER A 214 -18.36 -5.77 19.78
C SER A 214 -17.19 -6.25 20.64
N SER A 215 -16.47 -7.28 20.19
CA SER A 215 -15.28 -7.81 20.86
C SER A 215 -14.06 -6.86 20.83
N LEU A 216 -14.04 -5.88 19.93
CA LEU A 216 -12.91 -4.96 19.73
C LEU A 216 -13.15 -3.55 20.31
N LYS A 217 -14.39 -3.24 20.75
CA LYS A 217 -14.74 -1.91 21.29
C LYS A 217 -13.88 -1.50 22.49
N HIS A 218 -13.47 -2.47 23.31
CA HIS A 218 -12.62 -2.22 24.49
C HIS A 218 -11.14 -1.97 24.14
N LEU A 219 -10.72 -2.31 22.92
CA LEU A 219 -9.35 -2.14 22.45
C LEU A 219 -9.15 -0.84 21.68
N SER A 220 -10.23 -0.11 21.38
CA SER A 220 -10.14 1.17 20.69
C SER A 220 -9.28 2.12 21.52
N PRO A 221 -8.11 2.56 21.01
CA PRO A 221 -7.47 3.73 21.57
C PRO A 221 -8.49 4.87 21.48
N SER A 222 -8.60 5.68 22.52
CA SER A 222 -9.16 7.02 22.36
C SER A 222 -8.22 7.71 21.36
N PHE A 223 -8.64 7.85 20.11
CA PHE A 223 -7.89 8.62 19.13
C PHE A 223 -7.90 10.06 19.62
N SER A 224 -6.92 10.42 20.46
CA SER A 224 -6.70 11.78 20.88
C SER A 224 -6.24 12.53 19.65
N CYS A 225 -7.18 13.30 19.08
CA CYS A 225 -6.85 14.43 18.24
C CYS A 225 -5.81 15.24 19.03
N LEU A 226 -4.55 15.20 18.58
CA LEU A 226 -3.49 16.03 19.13
C LEU A 226 -3.95 17.47 18.88
N LYS A 227 -4.48 18.11 19.92
CA LYS A 227 -4.63 19.56 19.96
C LYS A 227 -3.22 20.10 19.79
N SER A 228 -2.92 20.64 18.62
CA SER A 228 -1.79 21.53 18.43
C SER A 228 -1.88 22.61 19.50
N SER A 229 -0.90 22.62 20.40
CA SER A 229 -0.68 23.70 21.37
C SER A 229 -0.13 24.93 20.66
#